data_AF-R6TZH7-F1
#
_entry.id   AF-R6TZH7-F1
#
_cell.length_a   1.000
_cell.length_b   1.000
_cell.length_c   1.000
_cell.angle_alpha   90.00
_cell.angle_beta   90.00
_cell.angle_gamma   90.00
#
_symmetry.space_group_name_H-M   'P 1'
#
loop_
_entity.id
_entity.type
_entity.pdbx_description
1 polymer ?
#
loop_
_entity_poly.entity_id
_entity_poly.type
_entity_poly.pdbx_seq_one_letter_code
_entity_poly.pdbx_strand_id
1 'polypeptide(L)'
;MTALQNNSMSPAVSWLFLGYFLVLFAERAHSLVRICRTSFADLYRTGFDGFVDTVTVLSMTAALFLLIFACKGFWQSLFNPAALPDYTMLTVTAGVMLVSGMMHTEYTVAPVQFVSYGMLIVAMILRTVQVSAGAAHPFMFWYSLVFLTAFSMAIPVMYRSEISRATLFHVIEAVVALALVACFTWMLRDLFAGQGSDLLRWIPMLIAAVGDAVILAMRWKESVNTFVLIFIVLSAVLFAAGRVLFALRK
;
A
#
# COMPACT_ATOMS: atom_id res chain seq x y z
N MET A 1 4.34 26.71 -20.17
CA MET A 1 5.76 26.48 -19.81
C MET A 1 5.83 25.14 -19.11
N THR A 2 6.27 24.11 -19.83
CA THR A 2 6.48 22.76 -19.32
C THR A 2 7.61 22.80 -18.30
N ALA A 3 7.29 22.61 -17.01
CA ALA A 3 8.30 22.33 -16.01
C ALA A 3 9.16 21.18 -16.54
N LEU A 4 10.46 21.41 -16.70
CA LEU A 4 11.45 20.38 -16.98
C LEU A 4 11.30 19.30 -15.90
N GLN A 5 10.53 18.25 -16.20
CA GLN A 5 10.52 17.05 -15.37
C GLN A 5 11.96 16.55 -15.40
N ASN A 6 12.65 16.71 -14.28
CA ASN A 6 14.01 16.22 -14.12
C ASN A 6 13.94 14.68 -14.06
N ASN A 7 13.92 14.06 -15.24
CA ASN A 7 13.78 12.62 -15.45
C ASN A 7 15.03 11.84 -15.02
N SER A 8 16.08 12.53 -14.55
CA SER A 8 17.30 11.93 -14.02
C SER A 8 17.05 10.97 -12.86
N MET A 9 15.98 11.16 -12.08
CA MET A 9 15.64 10.31 -10.94
C MET A 9 14.69 9.14 -11.28
N SER A 10 14.22 9.05 -12.53
CA SER A 10 13.29 8.00 -12.97
C SER A 10 13.86 6.57 -12.81
N PRO A 11 15.16 6.32 -13.09
CA PRO A 11 15.75 5.01 -12.80
C PRO A 11 15.76 4.68 -11.31
N ALA A 12 16.11 5.63 -10.45
CA ALA A 12 16.12 5.42 -9.00
C ALA A 12 14.72 5.06 -8.47
N VAL A 13 13.68 5.75 -8.93
CA VAL A 13 12.29 5.41 -8.61
C VAL A 13 11.95 3.99 -9.07
N SER A 14 12.35 3.62 -10.29
CA SER A 14 12.07 2.28 -10.85
C SER A 14 12.80 1.17 -10.09
N TRP A 15 14.04 1.40 -9.66
CA TRP A 15 14.79 0.49 -8.80
C TRP A 15 14.13 0.30 -7.42
N LEU A 16 13.56 1.37 -6.85
CA LEU A 16 12.82 1.27 -5.58
C LEU A 16 11.52 0.48 -5.74
N PHE A 17 10.80 0.63 -6.85
CA PHE A 17 9.67 -0.25 -7.17
C PHE A 17 10.11 -1.70 -7.33
N LEU A 18 11.20 -1.96 -8.06
CA LEU A 18 11.74 -3.31 -8.22
C LEU A 18 12.11 -3.90 -6.85
N GLY A 19 12.77 -3.13 -5.99
CA GLY A 19 13.08 -3.53 -4.62
C GLY A 19 11.83 -3.86 -3.82
N TYR A 20 10.81 -3.00 -3.86
CA TYR A 20 9.50 -3.25 -3.24
C TYR A 20 8.93 -4.61 -3.68
N PHE A 21 8.87 -4.85 -4.99
CA PHE A 21 8.35 -6.10 -5.55
C PHE A 21 9.18 -7.30 -5.14
N LEU A 22 10.51 -7.26 -5.30
CA LEU A 22 11.40 -8.39 -5.02
C LEU A 22 11.38 -8.77 -3.55
N VAL A 23 11.50 -7.79 -2.64
CA VAL A 23 11.56 -8.07 -1.20
C VAL A 23 10.22 -8.60 -0.70
N LEU A 24 9.10 -7.97 -1.08
CA LEU A 24 7.79 -8.46 -0.66
C LEU A 24 7.48 -9.83 -1.29
N PHE A 25 7.76 -10.01 -2.58
CA PHE A 25 7.50 -11.28 -3.26
C PHE A 25 8.35 -12.42 -2.70
N ALA A 26 9.63 -12.19 -2.47
CA ALA A 26 10.52 -13.20 -1.89
C ALA A 26 10.08 -13.60 -0.48
N GLU A 27 9.67 -12.64 0.33
CA GLU A 27 9.20 -12.89 1.69
C GLU A 27 7.87 -13.66 1.70
N ARG A 28 6.90 -13.27 0.86
CA ARG A 28 5.63 -14.01 0.69
C ARG A 28 5.86 -15.42 0.15
N ALA A 29 6.72 -15.58 -0.86
CA ALA A 29 7.10 -16.87 -1.40
C ALA A 29 7.77 -17.76 -0.35
N HIS A 30 8.70 -17.20 0.43
CA HIS A 30 9.37 -17.92 1.52
C HIS A 30 8.37 -18.41 2.57
N SER A 31 7.42 -17.56 2.97
CA SER A 31 6.37 -17.98 3.90
C SER A 31 5.54 -19.14 3.35
N LEU A 32 5.05 -19.06 2.11
CA LEU A 32 4.23 -20.10 1.50
C LEU A 32 4.99 -21.41 1.31
N VAL A 33 6.25 -21.34 0.84
CA VAL A 33 7.11 -22.53 0.69
C VAL A 33 7.32 -23.22 2.04
N ARG A 34 7.46 -22.45 3.13
CA ARG A 34 7.64 -23.02 4.47
C ARG A 34 6.40 -23.72 4.98
N ILE A 35 5.19 -23.23 4.66
CA ILE A 35 3.93 -23.94 4.96
C ILE A 35 3.90 -25.27 4.19
N CYS A 36 4.15 -25.23 2.88
CA CYS A 36 4.10 -26.43 2.02
C CYS A 36 5.18 -27.47 2.33
N ARG A 37 6.28 -27.10 2.99
CA ARG A 37 7.35 -28.04 3.38
C ARG A 37 6.87 -29.09 4.37
N THR A 38 5.89 -28.75 5.21
CA THR A 38 5.31 -29.68 6.17
C THR A 38 4.24 -30.53 5.49
N SER A 39 3.25 -29.89 4.87
CA SER A 39 2.23 -30.54 4.04
C SER A 39 1.49 -29.50 3.19
N PHE A 40 1.04 -29.88 1.99
CA PHE A 40 0.11 -29.04 1.22
C PHE A 40 -1.24 -28.87 1.91
N ALA A 41 -1.63 -29.80 2.79
CA ALA A 41 -2.85 -29.68 3.58
C ALA A 41 -2.76 -28.52 4.58
N ASP A 42 -1.56 -28.09 4.97
CA ASP A 42 -1.38 -27.04 5.97
C ASP A 42 -1.79 -25.65 5.45
N LEU A 43 -1.77 -25.44 4.12
CA LEU A 43 -2.31 -24.23 3.48
C LEU A 43 -3.80 -24.05 3.76
N TYR A 44 -4.53 -25.13 3.99
CA TYR A 44 -5.98 -25.14 4.21
C TYR A 44 -6.34 -25.75 5.56
N ARG A 45 -5.43 -25.68 6.54
CA ARG A 45 -5.63 -26.23 7.88
C ARG A 45 -6.88 -25.68 8.55
N THR A 46 -7.17 -24.40 8.32
CA THR A 46 -8.40 -23.74 8.75
C THR A 46 -8.98 -22.94 7.59
N GLY A 47 -10.27 -22.57 7.69
CA GLY A 47 -10.90 -21.69 6.68
C GLY A 47 -10.22 -20.32 6.57
N PHE A 48 -9.65 -19.80 7.67
CA PHE A 48 -8.87 -18.56 7.67
C PHE A 48 -7.54 -18.74 6.94
N ASP A 49 -6.80 -19.81 7.23
CA ASP A 49 -5.51 -20.11 6.58
C ASP A 49 -5.69 -20.26 5.07
N GLY A 50 -6.69 -21.05 4.67
CA GLY A 50 -7.03 -21.25 3.26
C GLY A 50 -7.35 -19.94 2.55
N PHE A 51 -8.08 -19.02 3.21
CA PHE A 51 -8.37 -17.71 2.64
C PHE A 51 -7.11 -16.86 2.47
N VAL A 52 -6.33 -16.66 3.54
CA VAL A 52 -5.11 -15.82 3.54
C VAL A 52 -4.10 -16.34 2.53
N ASP A 53 -3.85 -17.65 2.52
CA ASP A 53 -2.87 -18.25 1.60
C ASP A 53 -3.34 -18.18 0.15
N THR A 54 -4.63 -18.44 -0.13
CA THR A 54 -5.20 -18.30 -1.48
C THR A 54 -5.10 -16.88 -1.99
N VAL A 55 -5.52 -15.89 -1.19
CA VAL A 55 -5.44 -14.47 -1.57
C VAL A 55 -3.99 -14.05 -1.79
N THR A 56 -3.05 -14.53 -0.97
CA THR A 56 -1.62 -14.28 -1.11
C THR A 56 -1.10 -14.80 -2.45
N VAL A 57 -1.38 -16.07 -2.80
CA VAL A 57 -0.97 -16.67 -4.07
C VAL A 57 -1.57 -15.91 -5.26
N LEU A 58 -2.89 -15.65 -5.23
CA LEU A 58 -3.58 -14.94 -6.31
C LEU A 58 -3.02 -13.53 -6.52
N SER A 59 -2.80 -12.79 -5.44
CA SER A 59 -2.19 -11.46 -5.46
C SER A 59 -0.78 -11.48 -6.05
N MET A 60 0.07 -12.42 -5.64
CA MET A 60 1.42 -12.58 -6.18
C MET A 60 1.42 -12.94 -7.67
N THR A 61 0.57 -13.88 -8.09
CA THR A 61 0.46 -14.28 -9.50
C THR A 61 -0.06 -13.13 -10.35
N ALA A 62 -1.07 -12.40 -9.89
CA ALA A 62 -1.60 -11.23 -10.59
C ALA A 62 -0.56 -10.11 -10.68
N ALA A 63 0.18 -9.82 -9.61
CA ALA A 63 1.24 -8.83 -9.61
C ALA A 63 2.37 -9.18 -10.60
N LEU A 64 2.78 -10.46 -10.64
CA LEU A 64 3.78 -10.94 -11.60
C LEU A 64 3.29 -10.78 -13.05
N PHE A 65 2.04 -11.16 -13.32
CA PHE A 65 1.45 -11.02 -14.65
C PHE A 65 1.39 -9.54 -15.08
N LEU A 66 0.94 -8.64 -14.20
CA LEU A 66 0.91 -7.21 -14.48
C LEU A 66 2.32 -6.64 -14.70
N LEU A 67 3.30 -7.05 -13.89
CA LEU A 67 4.68 -6.56 -14.02
C LEU A 67 5.33 -6.99 -15.35
N ILE A 68 5.05 -8.20 -15.82
CA ILE A 68 5.60 -8.74 -17.07
C ILE A 68 4.89 -8.15 -18.30
N PHE A 69 3.55 -8.13 -18.28
CA PHE A 69 2.75 -7.86 -19.49
C PHE A 69 2.16 -6.45 -19.55
N ALA A 70 1.94 -5.79 -18.42
CA ALA A 70 1.23 -4.52 -18.35
C ALA A 70 2.13 -3.31 -18.03
N CYS A 71 3.23 -3.51 -17.30
CA CYS A 71 4.21 -2.47 -16.97
C CYS A 71 5.17 -2.18 -18.14
N LYS A 72 4.64 -1.66 -19.25
CA LYS A 72 5.43 -1.32 -20.43
C LYS A 72 6.54 -0.32 -20.09
N GLY A 73 7.73 -0.55 -20.65
CA GLY A 73 8.87 0.34 -20.45
C GLY A 73 9.51 0.28 -19.06
N PHE A 74 8.93 -0.44 -18.08
CA PHE A 74 9.48 -0.55 -16.73
C PHE A 74 10.91 -1.10 -16.74
N TRP A 75 11.14 -2.22 -17.42
CA TRP A 75 12.47 -2.82 -17.51
C TRP A 75 13.52 -1.92 -18.18
N GLN A 76 13.10 -1.11 -19.15
CA GLN A 76 13.98 -0.13 -19.80
C GLN A 76 14.25 1.06 -18.88
N SER A 77 13.26 1.51 -18.11
CA SER A 77 13.38 2.64 -17.18
C SER A 77 14.37 2.40 -16.04
N LEU A 78 14.71 1.14 -15.73
CA LEU A 78 15.74 0.79 -14.75
C LEU A 78 17.14 1.28 -15.14
N PHE A 79 17.42 1.37 -16.45
CA PHE A 79 18.74 1.70 -16.97
C PHE A 79 18.75 2.96 -17.84
N ASN A 80 17.60 3.35 -18.39
CA ASN A 80 17.49 4.49 -19.28
C ASN A 80 16.67 5.63 -18.64
N PRO A 81 17.29 6.76 -18.29
CA PRO A 81 16.58 7.93 -17.76
C PRO A 81 15.52 8.52 -18.69
N ALA A 82 15.65 8.30 -20.01
CA ALA A 82 14.69 8.77 -21.01
C ALA A 82 13.45 7.87 -21.14
N ALA A 83 13.53 6.62 -20.68
CA ALA A 83 12.40 5.69 -20.68
C ALA A 83 11.58 5.91 -19.41
N LEU A 84 10.39 6.50 -19.55
CA LEU A 84 9.45 6.65 -18.42
C LEU A 84 8.61 5.38 -18.30
N PRO A 85 8.53 4.77 -17.10
CA PRO A 85 7.62 3.65 -16.88
C PRO A 85 6.16 4.15 -16.92
N ASP A 86 5.24 3.25 -17.26
CA ASP A 86 3.82 3.50 -17.02
C ASP A 86 3.55 3.45 -15.50
N TYR A 87 3.64 4.63 -14.87
CA TYR A 87 3.38 4.80 -13.45
C TYR A 87 1.97 4.39 -13.04
N THR A 88 0.99 4.43 -13.96
CA THR A 88 -0.37 4.01 -13.64
C THR A 88 -0.40 2.51 -13.41
N MET A 89 0.08 1.73 -14.37
CA MET A 89 0.10 0.27 -14.23
C MET A 89 1.09 -0.19 -13.16
N LEU A 90 2.20 0.53 -12.97
CA LEU A 90 3.19 0.21 -11.94
C LEU A 90 2.62 0.38 -10.51
N THR A 91 1.87 1.46 -10.26
CA THR A 91 1.21 1.67 -8.96
C THR A 91 0.06 0.72 -8.73
N VAL A 92 -0.73 0.38 -9.77
CA VAL A 92 -1.74 -0.69 -9.69
C VAL A 92 -1.08 -2.02 -9.34
N THR A 93 0.04 -2.37 -9.99
CA THR A 93 0.79 -3.59 -9.69
C THR A 93 1.31 -3.59 -8.26
N ALA A 94 1.79 -2.44 -7.77
CA ALA A 94 2.21 -2.28 -6.38
C ALA A 94 1.05 -2.49 -5.39
N GLY A 95 -0.13 -1.95 -5.71
CA GLY A 95 -1.37 -2.16 -4.97
C GLY A 95 -1.83 -3.62 -4.95
N VAL A 96 -1.82 -4.29 -6.11
CA VAL A 96 -2.14 -5.72 -6.21
C VAL A 96 -1.19 -6.54 -5.36
N MET A 97 0.13 -6.26 -5.42
CA MET A 97 1.12 -6.92 -4.57
C MET A 97 0.90 -6.61 -3.07
N LEU A 98 0.49 -5.39 -2.72
CA LEU A 98 0.24 -4.98 -1.34
C LEU A 98 -0.86 -5.82 -0.67
N VAL A 99 -1.84 -6.31 -1.45
CA VAL A 99 -2.88 -7.22 -0.95
C VAL A 99 -2.24 -8.42 -0.24
N SER A 100 -1.24 -9.07 -0.85
CA SER A 100 -0.51 -10.16 -0.19
C SER A 100 0.26 -9.72 1.06
N GLY A 101 0.73 -8.46 1.09
CA GLY A 101 1.39 -7.86 2.24
C GLY A 101 0.45 -7.64 3.43
N MET A 102 -0.85 -7.43 3.18
CA MET A 102 -1.87 -7.29 4.24
C MET A 102 -2.38 -8.63 4.78
N MET A 103 -1.97 -9.75 4.18
CA MET A 103 -2.36 -11.10 4.59
C MET A 103 -1.28 -11.70 5.50
N HIS A 104 -1.55 -11.86 6.81
CA HIS A 104 -0.57 -12.43 7.73
C HIS A 104 -0.63 -13.96 7.76
N THR A 105 0.19 -14.58 6.90
CA THR A 105 0.45 -16.03 6.87
C THR A 105 1.28 -16.49 8.09
N GLU A 106 1.33 -17.79 8.36
CA GLU A 106 1.99 -18.37 9.55
C GLU A 106 3.46 -17.95 9.72
N TYR A 107 4.21 -17.86 8.63
CA TYR A 107 5.65 -17.55 8.65
C TYR A 107 5.97 -16.15 8.11
N THR A 108 5.02 -15.23 8.21
CA THR A 108 5.23 -13.82 7.86
C THR A 108 6.35 -13.21 8.69
N VAL A 109 7.28 -12.53 8.03
CA VAL A 109 8.37 -11.76 8.65
C VAL A 109 8.07 -10.27 8.50
N ALA A 110 7.30 -9.73 9.43
CA ALA A 110 6.85 -8.33 9.40
C ALA A 110 7.98 -7.28 9.17
N PRO A 111 9.18 -7.39 9.78
CA PRO A 111 10.27 -6.45 9.51
C PRO A 111 10.68 -6.37 8.04
N VAL A 112 10.63 -7.49 7.30
CA VAL A 112 11.00 -7.52 5.88
C VAL A 112 9.91 -6.86 5.02
N GLN A 113 8.65 -6.99 5.40
CA GLN A 113 7.55 -6.24 4.77
C GLN A 113 7.71 -4.73 4.97
N PHE A 114 8.12 -4.29 6.16
CA PHE A 114 8.42 -2.87 6.41
C PHE A 114 9.58 -2.35 5.56
N VAL A 115 10.61 -3.17 5.31
CA VAL A 115 11.70 -2.80 4.39
C VAL A 115 11.17 -2.61 2.96
N SER A 116 10.34 -3.54 2.48
CA SER A 116 9.68 -3.39 1.17
C SER A 116 8.87 -2.10 1.11
N TYR A 117 8.02 -1.87 2.10
CA TYR A 117 7.18 -0.68 2.18
C TYR A 117 8.01 0.62 2.25
N GLY A 118 9.13 0.61 2.98
CA GLY A 118 10.08 1.71 3.03
C GLY A 118 10.63 2.09 1.66
N MET A 119 10.92 1.13 0.79
CA MET A 119 11.34 1.41 -0.58
C MET A 119 10.25 2.14 -1.38
N LEU A 120 8.99 1.74 -1.21
CA LEU A 120 7.86 2.44 -1.84
C LEU A 120 7.72 3.87 -1.31
N ILE A 121 7.90 4.10 0.00
CA ILE A 121 7.91 5.46 0.59
C ILE A 121 9.02 6.31 0.00
N VAL A 122 10.24 5.78 -0.11
CA VAL A 122 11.35 6.52 -0.73
C VAL A 122 11.02 6.85 -2.19
N ALA A 123 10.40 5.93 -2.93
CA ALA A 123 9.96 6.19 -4.31
C ALA A 123 8.93 7.34 -4.37
N MET A 124 7.98 7.38 -3.43
CA MET A 124 7.01 8.48 -3.31
C MET A 124 7.71 9.81 -2.99
N ILE A 125 8.71 9.82 -2.11
CA ILE A 125 9.51 11.01 -1.78
C ILE A 125 10.23 11.53 -3.02
N LEU A 126 10.97 10.68 -3.74
CA LEU A 126 11.70 11.09 -4.94
C LEU A 126 10.75 11.64 -6.01
N ARG A 127 9.59 10.99 -6.19
CA ARG A 127 8.58 11.47 -7.13
C ARG A 127 8.00 12.81 -6.70
N THR A 128 7.75 13.00 -5.41
CA THR A 128 7.29 14.28 -4.84
C THR A 128 8.31 15.38 -5.08
N VAL A 129 9.61 15.12 -4.92
CA VAL A 129 10.69 16.07 -5.25
C VAL A 129 10.61 16.48 -6.73
N GLN A 130 10.47 15.51 -7.65
CA GLN A 130 10.40 15.79 -9.09
C GLN A 130 9.22 16.70 -9.48
N VAL A 131 8.05 16.49 -8.88
CA VAL A 131 6.82 17.22 -9.26
C VAL A 131 6.63 18.52 -8.48
N SER A 132 7.14 18.60 -7.25
CA SER A 132 6.97 19.78 -6.39
C SER A 132 7.85 20.96 -6.80
N ALA A 133 9.02 20.71 -7.40
CA ALA A 133 9.98 21.74 -7.79
C ALA A 133 9.44 22.75 -8.83
N GLY A 134 8.45 22.35 -9.64
CA GLY A 134 7.81 23.22 -10.64
C GLY A 134 6.39 23.64 -10.30
N ALA A 135 5.90 23.34 -9.10
CA ALA A 135 4.51 23.58 -8.71
C ALA A 135 4.29 24.98 -8.13
N ALA A 136 3.10 25.55 -8.37
CA ALA A 136 2.70 26.83 -7.76
C ALA A 136 2.62 26.73 -6.21
N HIS A 137 2.22 25.57 -5.69
CA HIS A 137 2.14 25.31 -4.24
C HIS A 137 2.86 24.01 -3.87
N PRO A 138 4.21 24.03 -3.78
CA PRO A 138 5.01 22.83 -3.48
C PRO A 138 4.63 22.16 -2.15
N PHE A 139 4.22 22.98 -1.16
CA PHE A 139 3.76 22.51 0.15
C PHE A 139 2.62 21.48 0.05
N MET A 140 1.68 21.65 -0.89
CA MET A 140 0.53 20.75 -1.00
C MET A 140 0.93 19.33 -1.38
N PHE A 141 1.96 19.18 -2.22
CA PHE A 141 2.51 17.88 -2.59
C PHE A 141 3.18 17.19 -1.39
N TRP A 142 3.98 17.92 -0.62
CA TRP A 142 4.62 17.39 0.58
C TRP A 142 3.60 17.01 1.67
N TYR A 143 2.57 17.83 1.85
CA TYR A 143 1.49 17.52 2.78
C TYR A 143 0.72 16.27 2.37
N SER A 144 0.37 16.18 1.07
CA SER A 144 -0.30 15.00 0.51
C SER A 144 0.55 13.73 0.63
N LEU A 145 1.87 13.82 0.48
CA LEU A 145 2.80 12.71 0.73
C LEU A 145 2.76 12.24 2.19
N VAL A 146 2.81 13.17 3.15
CA VAL A 146 2.76 12.85 4.59
C VAL A 146 1.41 12.22 4.94
N PHE A 147 0.31 12.77 4.44
CA PHE A 147 -1.02 12.20 4.60
C PHE A 147 -1.10 10.79 4.00
N LEU A 148 -0.66 10.60 2.75
CA LEU A 148 -0.71 9.30 2.09
C LEU A 148 0.10 8.23 2.84
N THR A 149 1.25 8.63 3.40
CA THR A 149 2.12 7.74 4.20
C THR A 149 1.49 7.38 5.55
N ALA A 150 0.76 8.31 6.19
CA ALA A 150 0.02 7.99 7.40
C ALA A 150 -1.20 7.10 7.09
N PHE A 151 -1.92 7.41 6.00
CA PHE A 151 -3.12 6.69 5.56
C PHE A 151 -2.80 5.23 5.24
N SER A 152 -1.70 4.97 4.56
CA SER A 152 -1.30 3.61 4.21
C SER A 152 -0.94 2.74 5.41
N MET A 153 -0.45 3.35 6.50
CA MET A 153 -0.18 2.66 7.76
C MET A 153 -1.45 2.41 8.58
N ALA A 154 -2.56 3.07 8.24
CA ALA A 154 -3.87 2.78 8.83
C ALA A 154 -4.53 1.55 8.21
N ILE A 155 -4.05 1.04 7.07
CA ILE A 155 -4.61 -0.16 6.42
C ILE A 155 -4.47 -1.35 7.40
N PRO A 156 -5.57 -2.01 7.78
CA PRO A 156 -5.53 -3.12 8.71
C PRO A 156 -4.88 -4.34 8.06
N VAL A 157 -3.97 -4.98 8.81
CA VAL A 157 -3.35 -6.25 8.44
C VAL A 157 -4.20 -7.38 9.01
N MET A 158 -4.50 -8.38 8.18
CA MET A 158 -5.30 -9.54 8.56
C MET A 158 -4.53 -10.47 9.48
N TYR A 159 -4.94 -10.54 10.74
CA TYR A 159 -4.36 -11.45 11.72
C TYR A 159 -5.35 -12.52 12.13
N ARG A 160 -4.85 -13.68 12.53
CA ARG A 160 -5.66 -14.69 13.21
C ARG A 160 -6.21 -14.09 14.51
N SER A 161 -7.49 -14.35 14.80
CA SER A 161 -8.20 -13.85 15.97
C SER A 161 -9.05 -14.96 16.57
N GLU A 162 -9.18 -14.97 17.89
CA GLU A 162 -9.87 -16.03 18.65
C GLU A 162 -11.25 -15.57 19.16
N ILE A 163 -11.78 -14.46 18.61
CA ILE A 163 -13.03 -13.85 19.08
C ILE A 163 -14.19 -14.83 18.84
N SER A 164 -15.19 -14.82 19.73
CA SER A 164 -16.42 -15.63 19.59
C SER A 164 -17.14 -15.52 18.23
N ARG A 165 -16.89 -14.47 17.44
CA ARG A 165 -17.38 -14.26 16.07
C ARG A 165 -16.22 -14.07 15.08
N ALA A 166 -15.16 -14.87 15.20
CA ALA A 166 -13.95 -14.76 14.39
C ALA A 166 -14.22 -14.72 12.88
N THR A 167 -15.12 -15.57 12.36
CA THR A 167 -15.45 -15.57 10.93
C THR A 167 -16.00 -14.22 10.44
N LEU A 168 -16.93 -13.63 11.19
CA LEU A 168 -17.51 -12.33 10.84
C LEU A 168 -16.43 -11.22 10.91
N PHE A 169 -15.58 -11.27 11.94
CA PHE A 169 -14.47 -10.35 12.09
C PHE A 169 -13.50 -10.43 10.90
N HIS A 170 -13.07 -11.64 10.53
CA HIS A 170 -12.16 -11.85 9.39
C HIS A 170 -12.76 -11.38 8.06
N VAL A 171 -14.06 -11.57 7.84
CA VAL A 171 -14.72 -11.06 6.62
C VAL A 171 -14.70 -9.53 6.60
N ILE A 172 -15.03 -8.88 7.73
CA ILE A 172 -15.02 -7.41 7.82
C ILE A 172 -13.59 -6.88 7.64
N GLU A 173 -12.60 -7.46 8.34
CA GLU A 173 -11.20 -7.07 8.24
C GLU A 173 -10.68 -7.22 6.80
N ALA A 174 -11.03 -8.31 6.12
CA ALA A 174 -10.68 -8.53 4.71
C ALA A 174 -11.30 -7.47 3.79
N VAL A 175 -12.59 -7.19 3.93
CA VAL A 175 -13.29 -6.21 3.09
C VAL A 175 -12.70 -4.81 3.28
N VAL A 176 -12.47 -4.40 4.53
CA VAL A 176 -11.88 -3.09 4.84
C VAL A 176 -10.45 -3.01 4.34
N ALA A 177 -9.61 -4.02 4.58
CA ALA A 177 -8.23 -4.06 4.10
C ALA A 177 -8.17 -3.92 2.57
N LEU A 178 -8.97 -4.70 1.83
CA LEU A 178 -9.02 -4.64 0.37
C LEU A 178 -9.52 -3.29 -0.14
N ALA A 179 -10.56 -2.73 0.48
CA ALA A 179 -11.08 -1.41 0.12
C ALA A 179 -10.04 -0.30 0.35
N LEU A 180 -9.29 -0.37 1.46
CA LEU A 180 -8.26 0.61 1.78
C LEU A 180 -7.01 0.44 0.93
N VAL A 181 -6.61 -0.78 0.57
CA VAL A 181 -5.56 -1.01 -0.42
C VAL A 181 -5.97 -0.40 -1.78
N ALA A 182 -7.22 -0.55 -2.21
CA ALA A 182 -7.70 0.09 -3.43
C ALA A 182 -7.67 1.62 -3.34
N CYS A 183 -8.10 2.19 -2.20
CA CYS A 183 -8.05 3.63 -1.96
C CYS A 183 -6.61 4.17 -1.94
N PHE A 184 -5.70 3.48 -1.25
CA PHE A 184 -4.28 3.80 -1.23
C PHE A 184 -3.69 3.73 -2.64
N THR A 185 -3.97 2.67 -3.39
CA THR A 185 -3.50 2.49 -4.77
C THR A 185 -3.96 3.62 -5.68
N TRP A 186 -5.22 4.07 -5.52
CA TRP A 186 -5.75 5.20 -6.27
C TRP A 186 -5.00 6.51 -5.96
N MET A 187 -4.75 6.80 -4.69
CA MET A 187 -4.00 7.99 -4.29
C MET A 187 -2.51 7.91 -4.66
N LEU A 188 -1.92 6.71 -4.56
CA LEU A 188 -0.55 6.41 -5.00
C LEU A 188 -0.40 6.66 -6.50
N ARG A 189 -1.36 6.17 -7.30
CA ARG A 189 -1.40 6.42 -8.75
C ARG A 189 -1.37 7.90 -9.05
N ASP A 190 -2.21 8.67 -8.38
CA ASP A 190 -2.32 10.10 -8.66
C ASP A 190 -1.07 10.86 -8.19
N LEU A 191 -0.41 10.42 -7.11
CA LEU A 191 0.93 10.91 -6.73
C LEU A 191 1.95 10.68 -7.85
N PHE A 192 2.04 9.45 -8.37
CA PHE A 192 3.04 9.14 -9.41
C PHE A 192 2.69 9.72 -10.78
N ALA A 193 1.42 9.89 -11.11
CA ALA A 193 0.95 10.59 -12.30
C ALA A 193 1.21 12.11 -12.25
N GLY A 194 1.69 12.64 -11.12
CA GLY A 194 1.95 14.08 -10.92
C GLY A 194 0.71 14.89 -10.55
N GLN A 195 -0.40 14.22 -10.22
CA GLN A 195 -1.66 14.80 -9.76
C GLN A 195 -1.78 14.77 -8.22
N GLY A 196 -0.67 14.53 -7.51
CA GLY A 196 -0.63 14.36 -6.06
C GLY A 196 -0.66 15.64 -5.22
N SER A 197 -1.12 16.77 -5.76
CA SER A 197 -1.22 18.02 -4.99
C SER A 197 -2.32 17.97 -3.93
N ASP A 198 -3.45 17.33 -4.23
CA ASP A 198 -4.60 17.18 -3.32
C ASP A 198 -5.04 15.72 -3.22
N LEU A 199 -4.44 14.98 -2.28
CA LEU A 199 -4.81 13.60 -1.97
C LEU A 199 -5.80 13.48 -0.81
N LEU A 200 -6.26 14.60 -0.22
CA LEU A 200 -7.14 14.63 0.94
C LEU A 200 -8.60 14.34 0.53
N ARG A 201 -8.86 13.09 0.16
CA ARG A 201 -10.14 12.65 -0.40
C ARG A 201 -11.09 12.10 0.67
N TRP A 202 -12.34 12.55 0.60
CA TRP A 202 -13.39 12.11 1.52
C TRP A 202 -13.67 10.62 1.45
N ILE A 203 -13.76 10.03 0.24
CA ILE A 203 -14.13 8.62 0.09
C ILE A 203 -13.10 7.69 0.80
N PRO A 204 -11.78 7.76 0.52
CA PRO A 204 -10.77 7.02 1.27
C PRO A 204 -10.84 7.25 2.79
N MET A 205 -10.95 8.51 3.23
CA MET A 205 -10.96 8.84 4.65
C MET A 205 -12.18 8.28 5.38
N LEU A 206 -13.36 8.32 4.76
CA LEU A 206 -14.59 7.78 5.35
C LEU A 206 -14.54 6.26 5.45
N ILE A 207 -14.05 5.58 4.41
CA ILE A 207 -13.86 4.11 4.44
C ILE A 207 -12.89 3.74 5.56
N ALA A 208 -11.78 4.47 5.70
CA ALA A 208 -10.79 4.21 6.75
C ALA A 208 -11.38 4.45 8.14
N ALA A 209 -12.00 5.61 8.37
CA ALA A 209 -12.55 5.96 9.67
C ALA A 209 -13.65 4.98 10.12
N VAL A 210 -14.59 4.62 9.23
CA VAL A 210 -15.68 3.71 9.57
C VAL A 210 -15.18 2.27 9.67
N GLY A 211 -14.39 1.81 8.69
CA GLY A 211 -13.86 0.45 8.65
C GLY A 211 -12.97 0.13 9.85
N ASP A 212 -11.99 0.99 10.12
CA ASP A 212 -11.07 0.80 11.24
C ASP A 212 -11.78 0.95 12.59
N ALA A 213 -12.76 1.86 12.71
CA ALA A 213 -13.56 1.97 13.94
C ALA A 213 -14.33 0.67 14.22
N VAL A 214 -14.92 0.04 13.20
CA VAL A 214 -15.61 -1.25 13.36
C VAL A 214 -14.63 -2.35 13.76
N ILE A 215 -13.48 -2.45 13.09
CA ILE A 215 -12.43 -3.44 13.40
C ILE A 215 -11.92 -3.25 14.83
N LEU A 216 -11.56 -2.03 15.21
CA LEU A 216 -11.06 -1.70 16.54
C LEU A 216 -12.11 -1.98 17.62
N ALA A 217 -13.38 -1.64 17.39
CA ALA A 217 -14.46 -1.90 18.33
C ALA A 217 -14.69 -3.42 18.54
N MET A 218 -14.61 -4.21 17.47
CA MET A 218 -14.73 -5.67 17.57
C MET A 218 -13.54 -6.30 18.29
N ARG A 219 -12.32 -5.80 18.04
CA ARG A 219 -11.07 -6.34 18.59
C ARG A 219 -10.75 -5.84 20.00
N TRP A 220 -11.44 -4.80 20.47
CA TRP A 220 -11.24 -4.19 21.78
C TRP A 220 -11.32 -5.19 22.95
N LYS A 221 -12.08 -6.27 22.78
CA LYS A 221 -12.26 -7.32 23.80
C LYS A 221 -11.08 -8.28 23.94
N GLU A 222 -10.18 -8.35 22.96
CA GLU A 222 -8.99 -9.21 22.99
C GLU A 222 -7.71 -8.39 23.13
N SER A 223 -7.46 -7.55 22.14
CA SER A 223 -6.27 -6.71 22.05
C SER A 223 -6.53 -5.59 21.05
N VAL A 224 -6.37 -4.35 21.51
CA VAL A 224 -6.50 -3.19 20.62
C VAL A 224 -5.28 -3.19 19.70
N ASN A 225 -5.51 -3.11 18.39
CA ASN A 225 -4.43 -2.87 17.44
C ASN A 225 -3.99 -1.41 17.53
N THR A 226 -3.08 -1.13 18.48
CA THR A 226 -2.58 0.21 18.77
C THR A 226 -1.91 0.86 17.57
N PHE A 227 -1.29 0.06 16.69
CA PHE A 227 -0.66 0.57 15.47
C PHE A 227 -1.70 1.20 14.54
N VAL A 228 -2.75 0.44 14.18
CA VAL A 228 -3.85 0.95 13.35
C VAL A 228 -4.53 2.14 14.01
N LEU A 229 -4.77 2.09 15.34
CA LEU A 229 -5.36 3.19 16.09
C LEU A 229 -4.55 4.50 15.98
N ILE A 230 -3.22 4.43 16.13
CA ILE A 230 -2.34 5.60 16.01
C ILE A 230 -2.45 6.19 14.61
N PHE A 231 -2.36 5.35 13.58
CA PHE A 231 -2.32 5.82 12.20
C PHE A 231 -3.67 6.30 11.67
N ILE A 232 -4.80 5.73 12.11
CA ILE A 232 -6.11 6.26 11.74
C ILE A 232 -6.38 7.62 12.39
N VAL A 233 -5.98 7.81 13.66
CA VAL A 233 -6.09 9.11 14.35
C VAL A 233 -5.18 10.13 13.68
N LEU A 234 -3.93 9.78 13.40
CA LEU A 234 -2.99 10.66 12.69
C LEU A 234 -3.52 11.03 11.30
N SER A 235 -4.03 10.06 10.54
CA SER A 235 -4.61 10.29 9.23
C SER A 235 -5.84 11.20 9.29
N ALA A 236 -6.70 11.04 10.29
CA ALA A 236 -7.87 11.91 10.51
C ALA A 236 -7.46 13.35 10.85
N VAL A 237 -6.46 13.53 11.72
CA VAL A 237 -5.93 14.86 12.08
C VAL A 237 -5.30 15.54 10.86
N LEU A 238 -4.45 14.82 10.12
CA LEU A 238 -3.84 15.32 8.88
C LEU A 238 -4.90 15.63 7.83
N PHE A 239 -5.94 14.82 7.72
CA PHE A 239 -7.06 15.09 6.82
C PHE A 239 -7.76 16.40 7.19
N ALA A 240 -8.21 16.53 8.44
CA ALA A 240 -8.95 17.71 8.89
C ALA A 240 -8.11 18.99 8.79
N ALA A 241 -6.88 18.97 9.28
CA ALA A 241 -5.97 20.12 9.21
C ALA A 241 -5.63 20.47 7.75
N GLY A 242 -5.31 19.47 6.93
CA GLY A 242 -4.98 19.65 5.52
C GLY A 242 -6.14 20.25 4.72
N ARG A 243 -7.38 19.85 4.99
CA ARG A 243 -8.57 20.42 4.34
C ARG A 243 -8.71 21.91 4.60
N VAL A 244 -8.45 22.35 5.83
CA VAL A 244 -8.44 23.79 6.19
C VAL A 244 -7.28 24.48 5.49
N LEU A 245 -6.06 23.95 5.59
CA LEU A 245 -4.86 24.55 4.99
C LEU A 245 -4.95 24.67 3.47
N PHE A 246 -5.53 23.68 2.79
CA PHE A 246 -5.66 23.68 1.33
C PHE A 246 -6.76 24.63 0.88
N ALA A 247 -7.84 24.78 1.65
CA ALA A 247 -8.88 25.76 1.36
C ALA A 247 -8.36 27.21 1.45
N LEU A 248 -7.41 27.49 2.35
CA LEU A 248 -6.78 28.81 2.50
C LEU A 248 -5.76 29.14 1.39
N ARG A 249 -5.37 28.16 0.57
CA ARG A 249 -4.33 28.27 -0.45
C ARG A 249 -4.82 28.00 -1.88
N LYS A 250 -6.11 27.73 -2.04
CA LYS A 250 -6.82 27.73 -3.34
C LYS A 250 -7.28 29.14 -3.64
#